data_AF-A0A9D6IJE2-F1
#
_entry.id   AF-A0A9D6IJE2-F1
#
_cell.length_a   1.000
_cell.length_b   1.000
_cell.length_c   1.000
_cell.angle_alpha   90.00
_cell.angle_beta   90.00
_cell.angle_gamma   90.00
#
_symmetry.space_group_name_H-M   'P 1'
#
loop_
_entity.id
_entity.type
_entity.pdbx_description
1 polymer ?
#
loop_
_entity_poly.entity_id
_entity_poly.type
_entity_poly.pdbx_seq_one_letter_code
_entity_poly.pdbx_strand_id
1 'polypeptide(L)'
;MAIDRVNPQGDASRVVDGVRSTGRQAGSEDIRADSKEPKGDRVEISDRSREVQQVRQLLDLTPDTRADKVQAVKQSIENNLYNVRGEQVADRLIGGAILNDLG
;
A
#
# COMPACT_ATOMS: atom_id res chain seq x y z
N MET A 1 41.18 31.66 1.34
CA MET A 1 40.01 32.20 2.05
C MET A 1 39.03 32.75 1.03
N ALA A 2 37.88 32.07 0.85
CA ALA A 2 36.64 32.54 0.22
C ALA A 2 35.64 31.35 0.28
N ILE A 3 34.67 31.37 1.22
CA ILE A 3 33.20 31.41 1.02
C ILE A 3 32.69 30.69 -0.25
N ASP A 4 31.64 29.88 -0.25
CA ASP A 4 30.46 29.86 0.62
C ASP A 4 29.82 28.47 0.62
N ARG A 5 29.26 28.09 1.76
CA ARG A 5 28.73 26.75 2.05
C ARG A 5 27.22 26.91 2.29
N VAL A 6 26.46 26.12 1.53
CA VAL A 6 25.07 25.73 1.79
C VAL A 6 24.05 26.87 1.65
N ASN A 7 23.08 26.66 0.75
CA ASN A 7 21.83 27.39 0.69
C ASN A 7 20.80 26.64 1.55
N PRO A 8 20.47 27.14 2.75
CA PRO A 8 19.23 26.78 3.42
C PRO A 8 18.30 28.01 3.50
N GLN A 9 17.01 27.73 3.42
CA GLN A 9 15.88 28.62 3.75
C GLN A 9 15.45 29.54 2.59
N GLY A 10 14.35 29.29 1.87
CA GLY A 10 13.16 28.54 2.28
C GLY A 10 12.30 29.37 3.23
N ASP A 11 11.76 30.46 2.68
CA ASP A 11 10.39 30.95 2.92
C ASP A 11 9.89 31.01 4.37
N ALA A 12 10.20 32.11 5.07
CA ALA A 12 9.48 32.49 6.29
C ALA A 12 9.63 33.99 6.59
N SER A 13 9.00 34.84 5.79
CA SER A 13 8.71 36.20 6.25
C SER A 13 7.56 36.83 5.49
N ARG A 14 6.34 36.68 6.03
CA ARG A 14 5.25 37.66 5.85
C ARG A 14 4.15 37.39 6.87
N VAL A 15 4.46 37.80 8.09
CA VAL A 15 3.51 37.88 9.19
C VAL A 15 2.97 39.31 9.20
N VAL A 16 1.64 39.42 9.18
CA VAL A 16 0.79 40.37 9.93
C VAL A 16 0.70 41.85 9.52
N ASP A 17 -0.54 42.18 9.13
CA ASP A 17 -1.35 43.40 9.35
C ASP A 17 -0.94 44.77 8.81
N GLY A 18 -1.70 45.19 7.80
CA GLY A 18 -1.88 46.59 7.39
C GLY A 18 -3.35 46.89 7.14
N VAL A 19 -4.11 47.10 8.22
CA VAL A 19 -5.46 47.68 8.22
C VAL A 19 -5.40 49.11 7.66
N ARG A 20 -6.04 49.37 6.50
CA ARG A 20 -6.74 50.61 6.06
C ARG A 20 -6.60 50.84 4.55
N SER A 21 -7.69 50.65 3.81
CA SER A 21 -8.08 51.61 2.76
C SER A 21 -9.53 51.39 2.35
N THR A 22 -10.41 52.24 2.88
CA THR A 22 -11.74 52.51 2.34
C THR A 22 -11.62 53.09 0.93
N GLY A 23 -12.20 52.41 -0.06
CA GLY A 23 -12.29 52.89 -1.45
C GLY A 23 -13.51 52.24 -2.12
N ARG A 24 -14.41 53.07 -2.60
CA ARG A 24 -15.76 52.78 -3.09
C ARG A 24 -15.74 52.70 -4.63
N GLN A 25 -16.16 51.59 -5.23
CA GLN A 25 -16.67 51.49 -6.62
C GLN A 25 -17.23 50.06 -6.82
N ALA A 26 -18.54 49.85 -6.78
CA ALA A 26 -19.51 50.05 -7.86
C ALA A 26 -19.32 49.07 -9.04
N GLY A 27 -20.16 48.02 -9.05
CA GLY A 27 -20.66 47.37 -10.26
C GLY A 27 -19.76 46.35 -10.96
N SER A 28 -19.79 45.10 -10.49
CA SER A 28 -19.85 43.94 -11.39
C SER A 28 -20.71 42.86 -10.76
N GLU A 29 -21.83 42.57 -11.40
CA GLU A 29 -22.66 41.40 -11.12
C GLU A 29 -21.88 40.14 -11.54
N ASP A 30 -20.92 39.75 -10.72
CA ASP A 30 -20.32 38.43 -10.84
C ASP A 30 -21.24 37.44 -10.14
N ILE A 31 -21.97 36.69 -10.97
CA ILE A 31 -22.66 35.46 -10.62
C ILE A 31 -21.63 34.53 -9.98
N ARG A 32 -21.41 34.69 -8.68
CA ARG A 32 -20.81 33.66 -7.85
C ARG A 32 -21.92 32.64 -7.69
N ALA A 33 -21.98 31.75 -8.68
CA ALA A 33 -22.51 30.42 -8.46
C ALA A 33 -21.95 29.97 -7.11
N ASP A 34 -22.86 29.89 -6.14
CA ASP A 34 -22.65 29.11 -4.94
C ASP A 34 -22.50 27.68 -5.46
N SER A 35 -21.27 27.37 -5.91
CA SER A 35 -20.82 26.02 -6.17
C SER A 35 -20.72 25.40 -4.79
N LYS A 36 -21.90 25.07 -4.27
CA LYS A 36 -22.10 24.19 -3.14
C LYS A 36 -21.48 22.87 -3.58
N GLU A 37 -20.17 22.76 -3.38
CA GLU A 37 -19.47 21.50 -3.55
C GLU A 37 -20.30 20.48 -2.79
N PRO A 38 -20.65 19.33 -3.40
CA PRO A 38 -21.28 18.28 -2.65
C PRO A 38 -20.34 18.00 -1.49
N LYS A 39 -20.84 18.18 -0.26
CA LYS A 39 -20.17 17.71 0.95
C LYS A 39 -20.16 16.19 0.86
N GLY A 40 -19.27 15.66 0.02
CA GLY A 40 -19.02 14.25 -0.13
C GLY A 40 -18.24 13.78 1.07
N ASP A 41 -18.50 12.55 1.49
CA ASP A 41 -17.68 11.90 2.51
C ASP A 41 -16.22 11.88 2.05
N ARG A 42 -15.36 12.53 2.84
CA ARG A 42 -13.91 12.52 2.64
C ARG A 42 -13.36 11.30 3.35
N VAL A 43 -12.93 10.32 2.57
CA VAL A 43 -12.24 9.13 3.10
C VAL A 43 -10.74 9.41 3.16
N GLU A 44 -10.18 9.46 4.36
CA GLU A 44 -8.74 9.61 4.61
C GLU A 44 -8.14 8.22 4.82
N ILE A 45 -7.20 7.81 3.95
CA ILE A 45 -6.48 6.54 4.12
C ILE A 45 -5.39 6.72 5.17
N SER A 46 -5.51 5.99 6.29
CA SER A 46 -4.50 5.95 7.36
C SER A 46 -3.19 5.31 6.89
N ASP A 47 -2.08 5.69 7.53
CA ASP A 47 -0.74 5.17 7.20
C ASP A 47 -0.68 3.65 7.30
N ARG A 48 -1.30 3.09 8.35
CA ARG A 48 -1.45 1.64 8.53
C ARG A 48 -2.13 0.95 7.35
N SER A 49 -3.16 1.60 6.78
CA SER A 49 -3.88 1.06 5.62
C SER A 49 -3.01 1.07 4.36
N ARG A 50 -2.13 2.08 4.20
CA ARG A 50 -1.17 2.15 3.09
C ARG A 50 -0.11 1.07 3.20
N GLU A 51 0.43 0.85 4.41
CA GLU A 51 1.39 -0.24 4.67
C GLU A 51 0.80 -1.61 4.30
N VAL A 52 -0.44 -1.89 4.71
CA VAL A 52 -1.11 -3.15 4.39
C VAL A 52 -1.34 -3.30 2.88
N GLN A 53 -1.70 -2.23 2.18
CA GLN A 53 -1.83 -2.25 0.72
C GLN A 53 -0.50 -2.54 0.02
N GLN A 54 0.59 -1.94 0.48
CA GLN A 54 1.94 -2.20 -0.05
C GLN A 54 2.36 -3.66 0.16
N VAL A 55 2.12 -4.21 1.35
CA VAL A 55 2.40 -5.63 1.65
C VAL A 55 1.58 -6.56 0.75
N ARG A 56 0.30 -6.25 0.51
CA ARG A 56 -0.55 -7.02 -0.41
C ARG A 56 -0.03 -6.98 -1.84
N GLN A 57 0.34 -5.80 -2.34
CA GLN A 57 0.91 -5.65 -3.68
C GLN A 57 2.20 -6.46 -3.84
N LEU A 58 3.07 -6.48 -2.81
CA LEU A 58 4.29 -7.30 -2.82
C LEU A 58 3.98 -8.81 -2.77
N LEU A 59 2.92 -9.20 -2.07
CA LEU A 59 2.47 -10.59 -2.02
C LEU A 59 1.93 -11.05 -3.38
N ASP A 60 1.19 -10.19 -4.09
CA ASP A 60 0.65 -10.48 -5.43
C ASP A 60 1.75 -10.63 -6.49
N LEU A 61 2.92 -10.03 -6.27
CA LEU A 61 4.10 -10.22 -7.12
C LEU A 61 4.84 -11.54 -6.85
N THR A 62 4.49 -12.25 -5.77
CA THR A 62 5.09 -13.54 -5.47
C THR A 62 4.49 -14.60 -6.40
N PRO A 63 5.30 -15.41 -7.09
CA PRO A 63 4.77 -16.42 -8.00
C PRO A 63 3.98 -17.49 -7.25
N ASP A 64 2.85 -17.89 -7.82
CA ASP A 64 1.97 -18.96 -7.30
C ASP A 64 2.74 -20.27 -7.10
N THR A 65 3.73 -20.51 -7.97
CA THR A 65 4.58 -21.70 -7.92
C THR A 65 6.04 -21.32 -7.66
N ARG A 66 6.60 -21.94 -6.62
CA ARG A 66 8.02 -21.82 -6.27
C ARG A 66 8.82 -22.82 -7.09
N ALA A 67 9.11 -22.44 -8.34
CA ALA A 67 9.73 -23.32 -9.35
C ALA A 67 11.05 -23.94 -8.87
N ASP A 68 11.85 -23.19 -8.11
CA ASP A 68 13.07 -23.64 -7.43
C ASP A 68 12.82 -24.85 -6.51
N LYS A 69 11.79 -24.77 -5.65
CA LYS A 69 11.44 -25.84 -4.73
C LYS A 69 10.88 -27.06 -5.46
N VAL A 70 10.07 -26.83 -6.49
CA VAL A 70 9.55 -27.91 -7.34
C VAL A 70 10.70 -28.65 -8.02
N GLN A 71 11.68 -27.93 -8.55
CA GLN A 71 12.86 -28.54 -9.19
C GLN A 71 13.70 -29.33 -8.18
N ALA A 72 13.93 -28.80 -6.98
CA ALA A 72 14.66 -29.51 -5.93
C ALA A 72 13.97 -30.82 -5.51
N VAL A 73 12.63 -30.81 -5.40
CA VAL A 73 11.85 -32.02 -5.13
C VAL A 73 11.94 -33.01 -6.29
N LYS A 74 11.81 -32.56 -7.54
CA LYS A 74 11.97 -33.41 -8.74
C LYS A 74 13.33 -34.11 -8.76
N GLN A 75 14.41 -33.37 -8.54
CA GLN A 75 15.76 -33.93 -8.47
C GLN A 75 15.92 -34.95 -7.33
N SER A 76 15.30 -34.68 -6.17
CA SER A 76 15.33 -35.61 -5.04
C SER A 76 14.61 -36.92 -5.37
N ILE A 77 13.51 -36.85 -6.13
CA ILE A 77 12.76 -38.02 -6.60
C ILE A 77 13.60 -38.80 -7.64
N GLU A 78 14.14 -38.13 -8.65
CA GLU A 78 14.97 -38.74 -9.71
C GLU A 78 16.18 -39.47 -9.14
N ASN A 79 16.82 -38.89 -8.11
CA ASN A 79 17.99 -39.47 -7.46
C ASN A 79 17.65 -40.52 -6.38
N ASN A 80 16.37 -40.92 -6.22
CA ASN A 80 15.89 -41.82 -5.16
C ASN A 80 16.23 -41.36 -3.72
N LEU A 81 16.42 -40.05 -3.52
CA LEU A 81 16.71 -39.43 -2.23
C LEU A 81 15.45 -38.90 -1.53
N TYR A 82 14.32 -38.90 -2.22
CA TYR A 82 13.04 -38.49 -1.66
C TYR A 82 12.39 -39.65 -0.90
N ASN A 83 12.61 -39.71 0.41
CA ASN A 83 12.03 -40.72 1.28
C ASN A 83 10.69 -40.26 1.86
N VAL A 84 9.58 -40.89 1.43
CA VAL A 84 8.25 -40.68 2.00
C VAL A 84 8.01 -41.71 3.10
N ARG A 85 7.84 -41.25 4.34
CA ARG A 85 7.51 -42.12 5.48
C ARG A 85 6.06 -42.59 5.39
N GLY A 86 5.82 -43.88 5.59
CA GLY A 86 4.48 -44.49 5.47
C GLY A 86 3.46 -43.88 6.44
N GLU A 87 3.90 -43.48 7.63
CA GLU A 87 3.08 -42.81 8.64
C GLU A 87 2.55 -41.47 8.12
N GLN A 88 3.38 -40.70 7.40
CA GLN A 88 2.96 -39.42 6.83
C GLN A 88 1.89 -39.59 5.75
N VAL A 89 1.97 -40.68 4.98
CA VAL A 89 0.95 -41.00 3.97
C VAL A 89 -0.36 -41.38 4.66
N ALA A 90 -0.31 -42.25 5.67
CA ALA A 90 -1.48 -42.65 6.45
C ALA A 90 -2.15 -41.45 7.12
N ASP A 91 -1.39 -40.54 7.74
CA ASP A 91 -1.90 -39.32 8.36
C ASP A 91 -2.62 -38.42 7.34
N ARG A 92 -2.08 -38.29 6.13
CA ARG A 92 -2.70 -37.49 5.05
C ARG A 92 -3.95 -38.14 4.48
N LEU A 93 -3.97 -39.48 4.37
CA LEU A 93 -5.14 -40.23 3.93
C LEU A 93 -6.28 -40.11 4.93
N ILE A 94 -6.02 -40.35 6.21
CA ILE A 94 -7.03 -40.29 7.28
C ILE A 94 -7.48 -38.84 7.50
N GLY A 95 -6.54 -37.91 7.65
CA GLY A 95 -6.86 -36.49 7.84
C GLY A 95 -7.60 -35.88 6.65
N GLY A 96 -7.24 -36.27 5.43
CA GLY A 96 -7.92 -35.84 4.21
C GLY A 96 -9.32 -36.42 4.06
N ALA A 97 -9.51 -37.71 4.37
CA ALA A 97 -10.82 -38.36 4.31
C ALA A 97 -11.79 -37.75 5.34
N ILE A 98 -11.33 -37.54 6.58
CA ILE A 98 -12.16 -36.95 7.65
C ILE A 98 -12.52 -35.49 7.32
N LEU A 99 -11.59 -34.72 6.77
CA LEU A 99 -11.85 -33.32 6.40
C LEU A 99 -12.84 -33.21 5.23
N ASN A 100 -12.85 -34.17 4.32
CA ASN A 100 -13.73 -34.17 3.15
C ASN A 100 -15.15 -34.66 3.45
N ASP A 101 -15.35 -35.50 4.47
CA ASP A 101 -16.67 -35.97 4.92
C ASP A 101 -17.39 -34.99 5.89
N LEU A 102 -16.67 -33.98 6.41
CA LEU A 102 -17.19 -32.98 7.36
C LEU A 102 -17.41 -31.59 6.74
N GLY A 103 -17.28 -31.45 5.42
CA GLY A 103 -17.57 -30.23 4.66
C GLY A 103 -18.89 -30.31 3.91
#